data_AF-A0A0R3S0Q6-F1
#
_entry.id   AF-A0A0R3S0Q6-F1
#
_cell.length_a   1.000
_cell.length_b   1.000
_cell.length_c   1.000
_cell.angle_alpha   90.00
_cell.angle_beta   90.00
_cell.angle_gamma   90.00
#
_symmetry.space_group_name_H-M   'P 1'
#
loop_
_entity.id
_entity.type
_entity.pdbx_description
1 polymer ?
#
loop_
_entity_poly.entity_id
_entity_poly.type
_entity_poly.pdbx_seq_one_letter_code
_entity_poly.pdbx_strand_id
1 'polypeptide(L)'
;MLSSMPNQLVAGSLSLAFYTWLNDTYGQLQADRLLRNDLGVGGSFGGGNHNAGHQTKNEPVILVHGIASRIDLFNPTRMYFLRHDYDDEEVYGTTYGDAHASSIIFDGMKCEYVRRIRELILSVSAFTASRVDIIAYSTGSPIARKAIMGGMCVEGSDDLGRPLTELVDTFLSVAGTNYGSNLCIIPFGSCNSLNGLHCLSKFLDDINSKQHYEGSHIFTLYSKSDEKVSYKSCGKLASAIDGEDGKFEVSSINHPNFLI
;
A
#
# COMPACT_ATOMS: atom_id res chain seq x y z
N MET A 1 -20.49 8.21 -41.93
CA MET A 1 -21.05 7.88 -40.60
C MET A 1 -20.39 6.60 -40.13
N LEU A 2 -19.33 6.71 -39.34
CA LEU A 2 -18.74 5.57 -38.66
C LEU A 2 -19.23 5.64 -37.21
N SER A 3 -20.16 4.75 -36.87
CA SER A 3 -20.80 4.72 -35.56
C SER A 3 -19.86 4.10 -34.53
N SER A 4 -19.56 4.88 -33.51
CA SER A 4 -19.36 4.50 -32.09
C SER A 4 -18.94 3.06 -31.80
N MET A 5 -17.68 2.90 -31.39
CA MET A 5 -17.23 1.75 -30.60
C MET A 5 -17.95 1.76 -29.24
N PRO A 6 -18.46 0.62 -28.73
CA PRO A 6 -18.98 0.55 -27.38
C PRO A 6 -17.80 0.55 -26.39
N ASN A 7 -17.51 1.72 -25.82
CA ASN A 7 -16.58 1.89 -24.73
C ASN A 7 -17.35 1.68 -23.42
N GLN A 8 -17.46 0.45 -22.93
CA GLN A 8 -17.88 0.23 -21.53
C GLN A 8 -17.60 -1.20 -21.04
N LEU A 9 -16.45 -1.34 -20.39
CA LEU A 9 -16.34 -2.14 -19.17
C LEU A 9 -15.81 -1.19 -18.08
N VAL A 10 -16.72 -0.52 -17.37
CA VAL A 10 -16.35 0.14 -16.11
C VAL A 10 -16.40 -0.94 -15.03
N ALA A 11 -15.26 -1.58 -14.78
CA ALA A 11 -15.09 -2.51 -13.67
C ALA A 11 -13.65 -2.49 -13.11
N GLY A 12 -13.02 -1.32 -13.03
CA GLY A 12 -11.87 -0.98 -12.19
C GLY A 12 -11.78 0.55 -12.17
N SER A 13 -11.68 1.20 -11.00
CA SER A 13 -11.91 2.65 -10.87
C SER A 13 -10.69 3.54 -11.10
N LEU A 14 -9.64 3.06 -11.79
CA LEU A 14 -8.67 3.96 -12.41
C LEU A 14 -9.35 4.76 -13.53
N SER A 15 -8.99 6.03 -13.68
CA SER A 15 -9.46 6.82 -14.82
C SER A 15 -8.92 6.25 -16.14
N LEU A 16 -9.70 6.40 -17.22
CA LEU A 16 -9.26 5.98 -18.55
C LEU A 16 -7.95 6.65 -18.94
N ALA A 17 -7.78 7.94 -18.61
CA ALA A 17 -6.56 8.69 -18.89
C ALA A 17 -5.34 8.05 -18.24
N PHE A 18 -5.44 7.70 -16.94
CA PHE A 18 -4.34 7.08 -16.22
C PHE A 18 -4.07 5.66 -16.72
N TYR A 19 -5.10 4.85 -16.98
CA TYR A 19 -4.92 3.51 -17.53
C TYR A 19 -4.27 3.53 -18.92
N THR A 20 -4.72 4.40 -19.82
CA THR A 20 -4.12 4.55 -21.15
C THR A 20 -2.67 4.97 -21.03
N TRP A 21 -2.36 5.95 -20.19
CA TRP A 21 -0.98 6.37 -19.94
C TRP A 21 -0.10 5.24 -19.37
N LEU A 22 -0.63 4.46 -18.41
CA LEU A 22 0.06 3.28 -17.86
C LEU A 22 0.39 2.26 -18.93
N ASN A 23 -0.59 1.94 -19.79
CA ASN A 23 -0.42 1.00 -20.87
C ASN A 23 0.62 1.48 -21.89
N ASP A 24 0.58 2.76 -22.25
CA ASP A 24 1.51 3.34 -23.22
C ASP A 24 2.93 3.47 -22.67
N THR A 25 3.08 3.70 -21.36
CA THR A 25 4.38 3.93 -20.70
C THR A 25 5.06 2.66 -20.21
N TYR A 26 4.30 1.75 -19.60
CA TYR A 26 4.80 0.54 -18.93
C TYR A 26 4.29 -0.76 -19.54
N GLY A 27 3.36 -0.69 -20.50
CA GLY A 27 2.75 -1.84 -21.15
C GLY A 27 1.52 -2.39 -20.41
N GLN A 28 0.70 -3.11 -21.17
CA GLN A 28 -0.60 -3.64 -20.74
C GLN A 28 -0.51 -4.48 -19.46
N LEU A 29 0.53 -5.30 -19.30
CA LEU A 29 0.67 -6.17 -18.14
C LEU A 29 0.73 -5.40 -16.81
N GLN A 30 1.41 -4.27 -16.76
CA GLN A 30 1.45 -3.43 -15.55
C GLN A 30 0.13 -2.66 -15.39
N ALA A 31 -0.42 -2.14 -16.49
CA ALA A 31 -1.70 -1.44 -16.47
C ALA A 31 -2.83 -2.34 -15.90
N ASP A 32 -2.94 -3.57 -16.38
CA ASP A 32 -3.94 -4.55 -15.90
C ASP A 32 -3.70 -4.97 -14.45
N ARG A 33 -2.43 -5.15 -14.03
CA ARG A 33 -2.06 -5.45 -12.64
C ARG A 33 -2.51 -4.37 -11.67
N LEU A 34 -2.42 -3.10 -12.07
CA LEU A 34 -2.85 -1.97 -11.25
C LEU A 34 -4.36 -1.72 -11.33
N LEU A 35 -4.98 -1.93 -12.50
CA LEU A 35 -6.42 -1.74 -12.71
C LEU A 35 -7.25 -2.72 -11.87
N ARG A 36 -6.84 -4.00 -11.78
CA ARG A 36 -7.59 -5.05 -11.05
C ARG A 36 -9.06 -5.14 -11.49
N ASN A 37 -9.28 -5.17 -12.80
CA ASN A 37 -10.62 -5.24 -13.38
C ASN A 37 -11.40 -6.51 -12.94
N ASP A 38 -10.68 -7.55 -12.51
CA ASP A 38 -11.22 -8.77 -11.94
C ASP A 38 -11.98 -8.55 -10.62
N LEU A 39 -11.77 -7.42 -9.93
CA LEU A 39 -12.40 -7.11 -8.64
C LEU A 39 -13.52 -6.06 -8.72
N GLY A 40 -13.84 -5.54 -9.91
CA GLY A 40 -14.84 -4.48 -10.06
C GLY A 40 -14.47 -3.22 -9.25
N VAL A 41 -15.44 -2.70 -8.50
CA VAL A 41 -15.25 -1.52 -7.64
C VAL A 41 -14.17 -1.70 -6.57
N GLY A 42 -13.83 -2.93 -6.21
CA GLY A 42 -12.77 -3.24 -5.24
C GLY A 42 -11.38 -3.32 -5.85
N GLY A 43 -11.21 -3.04 -7.14
CA GLY A 43 -9.94 -3.20 -7.82
C GLY A 43 -8.93 -2.12 -7.48
N SER A 44 -9.27 -0.87 -7.76
CA SER A 44 -8.32 0.25 -7.76
C SER A 44 -9.05 1.57 -7.94
N PHE A 45 -8.49 2.71 -7.54
CA PHE A 45 -8.99 4.04 -7.90
C PHE A 45 -7.86 5.04 -8.14
N GLY A 46 -8.17 6.14 -8.82
CA GLY A 46 -7.29 7.29 -8.97
C GLY A 46 -7.08 7.73 -10.42
N GLY A 47 -6.40 8.85 -10.58
CA GLY A 47 -6.01 9.43 -11.88
C GLY A 47 -6.96 10.49 -12.42
N GLY A 48 -8.18 10.60 -11.87
CA GLY A 48 -9.15 11.66 -12.16
C GLY A 48 -9.18 12.12 -13.63
N ASN A 49 -9.17 13.44 -13.83
CA ASN A 49 -9.02 14.08 -15.14
C ASN A 49 -7.59 14.60 -15.37
N HIS A 50 -6.61 14.02 -14.68
CA HIS A 50 -5.25 14.53 -14.66
C HIS A 50 -4.56 14.45 -16.02
N ASN A 51 -3.67 15.41 -16.27
CA ASN A 51 -2.81 15.40 -17.43
C ASN A 51 -1.40 14.93 -17.05
N ALA A 52 -1.00 13.78 -17.58
CA ALA A 52 0.30 13.17 -17.29
C ALA A 52 1.47 14.16 -17.40
N GLY A 53 2.44 14.05 -16.49
CA GLY A 53 3.65 14.85 -16.48
C GLY A 53 3.49 16.26 -15.92
N HIS A 54 2.33 16.60 -15.36
CA HIS A 54 2.09 17.87 -14.67
C HIS A 54 1.90 17.62 -13.18
N GLN A 55 2.25 18.60 -12.35
CA GLN A 55 1.98 18.51 -10.92
C GLN A 55 0.49 18.65 -10.63
N THR A 56 0.01 17.85 -9.69
CA THR A 56 -1.29 18.03 -9.03
C THR A 56 -1.22 19.24 -8.09
N LYS A 57 -2.38 19.66 -7.57
CA LYS A 57 -2.46 20.81 -6.66
C LYS A 57 -1.84 20.50 -5.30
N ASN A 58 -2.15 19.31 -4.79
CA ASN A 58 -1.62 18.72 -3.57
C ASN A 58 -0.72 17.55 -3.94
N GLU A 59 0.17 17.15 -3.02
CA GLU A 59 0.96 15.94 -3.22
C GLU A 59 0.03 14.71 -3.25
N PRO A 60 0.15 13.82 -4.26
CA PRO A 60 -0.76 12.69 -4.41
C PRO A 60 -0.57 11.66 -3.28
N VAL A 61 -1.70 11.17 -2.77
CA VAL A 61 -1.78 10.20 -1.68
C VAL A 61 -2.04 8.80 -2.24
N ILE A 62 -1.25 7.83 -1.81
CA ILE A 62 -1.42 6.40 -2.11
C ILE A 62 -1.91 5.69 -0.85
N LEU A 63 -3.09 5.08 -0.93
CA LEU A 63 -3.63 4.22 0.13
C LEU A 63 -3.21 2.78 -0.11
N VAL A 64 -2.67 2.14 0.94
CA VAL A 64 -2.25 0.73 0.90
C VAL A 64 -2.99 -0.04 1.98
N HIS A 65 -3.87 -0.94 1.56
CA HIS A 65 -4.74 -1.70 2.46
C HIS A 65 -3.98 -2.78 3.25
N GLY A 66 -4.64 -3.40 4.24
CA GLY A 66 -4.11 -4.48 5.06
C GLY A 66 -4.29 -5.89 4.48
N ILE A 67 -3.88 -6.91 5.24
CA ILE A 67 -3.98 -8.33 4.87
C ILE A 67 -5.41 -8.72 4.46
N ALA A 68 -5.51 -9.56 3.43
CA ALA A 68 -6.73 -10.00 2.79
C ALA A 68 -7.69 -8.90 2.29
N SER A 69 -7.47 -7.61 2.56
CA SER A 69 -8.42 -6.52 2.30
C SER A 69 -8.64 -6.19 0.81
N ARG A 70 -9.57 -5.26 0.57
CA ARG A 70 -9.74 -4.55 -0.71
C ARG A 70 -9.61 -3.05 -0.51
N ILE A 71 -9.25 -2.34 -1.58
CA ILE A 71 -9.03 -0.90 -1.55
C ILE A 71 -10.33 -0.09 -1.43
N ASP A 72 -11.48 -0.60 -1.89
CA ASP A 72 -12.76 0.11 -1.76
C ASP A 72 -13.23 0.29 -0.32
N LEU A 73 -12.74 -0.54 0.61
CA LEU A 73 -12.98 -0.36 2.04
C LEU A 73 -12.34 0.92 2.60
N PHE A 74 -11.40 1.52 1.85
CA PHE A 74 -10.72 2.77 2.18
C PHE A 74 -11.41 3.98 1.54
N ASN A 75 -12.59 3.80 0.94
CA ASN A 75 -13.37 4.92 0.42
C ASN A 75 -13.70 5.99 1.48
N PRO A 76 -13.96 5.69 2.77
CA PRO A 76 -14.12 6.73 3.79
C PRO A 76 -12.90 7.65 3.90
N THR A 77 -11.68 7.07 3.91
CA THR A 77 -10.40 7.81 3.90
C THR A 77 -10.23 8.61 2.61
N ARG A 78 -10.50 8.02 1.45
CA ARG A 78 -10.51 8.76 0.16
C ARG A 78 -11.45 9.96 0.21
N MET A 79 -12.69 9.75 0.67
CA MET A 79 -13.69 10.81 0.81
C MET A 79 -13.31 11.86 1.85
N TYR A 80 -12.48 11.53 2.86
CA TYR A 80 -11.92 12.53 3.76
C TYR A 80 -11.04 13.51 2.98
N PHE A 81 -10.09 13.02 2.18
CA PHE A 81 -9.26 13.88 1.33
C PHE A 81 -10.09 14.74 0.37
N LEU A 82 -11.06 14.13 -0.32
CA LEU A 82 -11.92 14.86 -1.27
C LEU A 82 -12.75 15.98 -0.62
N ARG A 83 -13.08 15.86 0.67
CA ARG A 83 -13.74 16.93 1.44
C ARG A 83 -12.78 18.00 1.96
N HIS A 84 -11.47 17.75 1.89
CA HIS A 84 -10.40 18.62 2.35
C HIS A 84 -9.52 19.08 1.19
N ASP A 85 -10.16 19.48 0.08
CA ASP A 85 -9.52 20.18 -1.04
C ASP A 85 -8.58 19.32 -1.91
N TYR A 86 -8.72 17.98 -1.83
CA TYR A 86 -8.14 17.04 -2.79
C TYR A 86 -9.14 16.66 -3.89
N ASP A 87 -8.64 16.17 -5.03
CA ASP A 87 -9.43 15.64 -6.15
C ASP A 87 -9.14 14.13 -6.40
N ASP A 88 -9.94 13.49 -7.24
CA ASP A 88 -9.79 12.10 -7.68
C ASP A 88 -8.48 11.85 -8.47
N GLU A 89 -7.85 12.93 -8.95
CA GLU A 89 -6.49 12.90 -9.50
C GLU A 89 -5.37 12.87 -8.45
N GLU A 90 -5.70 12.95 -7.16
CA GLU A 90 -4.70 13.07 -6.09
C GLU A 90 -4.79 11.94 -5.08
N VAL A 91 -5.78 11.04 -5.18
CA VAL A 91 -5.93 9.90 -4.25
C VAL A 91 -5.98 8.60 -5.03
N TYR A 92 -5.01 7.74 -4.75
CA TYR A 92 -4.76 6.51 -5.50
C TYR A 92 -4.77 5.28 -4.61
N GLY A 93 -5.11 4.14 -5.20
CA GLY A 93 -5.01 2.85 -4.51
C GLY A 93 -5.26 1.70 -5.46
N THR A 94 -4.67 0.55 -5.16
CA THR A 94 -4.91 -0.71 -5.87
C THR A 94 -4.95 -1.86 -4.87
N THR A 95 -5.77 -2.86 -5.15
CA THR A 95 -5.83 -4.06 -4.33
C THR A 95 -4.67 -4.99 -4.67
N TYR A 96 -3.80 -5.28 -3.70
CA TYR A 96 -2.88 -6.41 -3.77
C TYR A 96 -3.55 -7.71 -3.29
N GLY A 97 -2.98 -8.86 -3.65
CA GLY A 97 -3.60 -10.14 -3.32
C GLY A 97 -4.90 -10.41 -4.07
N ASP A 98 -5.70 -11.33 -3.53
CA ASP A 98 -6.90 -11.86 -4.18
C ASP A 98 -8.21 -11.41 -3.51
N ALA A 99 -8.17 -10.32 -2.73
CA ALA A 99 -9.36 -9.69 -2.16
C ALA A 99 -10.20 -10.61 -1.26
N HIS A 100 -9.55 -11.36 -0.36
CA HIS A 100 -10.13 -12.38 0.51
C HIS A 100 -10.63 -13.64 -0.21
N ALA A 101 -10.30 -13.86 -1.49
CA ALA A 101 -10.69 -15.09 -2.16
C ALA A 101 -9.98 -16.31 -1.54
N SER A 102 -8.75 -16.13 -1.07
CA SER A 102 -8.01 -17.15 -0.31
C SER A 102 -8.13 -16.97 1.21
N SER A 103 -7.86 -18.06 1.93
CA SER A 103 -7.79 -18.03 3.38
C SER A 103 -6.66 -17.13 3.87
N ILE A 104 -7.00 -16.19 4.76
CA ILE A 104 -6.07 -15.31 5.48
C ILE A 104 -4.97 -16.08 6.23
N ILE A 105 -5.21 -17.36 6.54
CA ILE A 105 -4.22 -18.25 7.18
C ILE A 105 -3.01 -18.48 6.27
N PHE A 106 -3.13 -18.33 4.96
CA PHE A 106 -2.03 -18.56 4.01
C PHE A 106 -1.59 -17.29 3.27
N ASP A 107 -2.06 -16.12 3.71
CA ASP A 107 -1.81 -14.83 3.06
C ASP A 107 -0.55 -14.15 3.64
N GLY A 108 0.62 -14.61 3.19
CA GLY A 108 1.92 -14.01 3.52
C GLY A 108 2.20 -12.73 2.71
N MET A 109 3.21 -11.95 3.11
CA MET A 109 3.66 -10.73 2.42
C MET A 109 4.48 -11.06 1.17
N LYS A 110 3.80 -11.56 0.13
CA LYS A 110 4.44 -12.03 -1.10
C LYS A 110 5.09 -10.90 -1.90
N CYS A 111 6.15 -11.23 -2.63
CA CYS A 111 6.87 -10.37 -3.55
C CYS A 111 5.95 -9.80 -4.64
N GLU A 112 4.94 -10.56 -5.08
CA GLU A 112 3.93 -10.06 -6.03
C GLU A 112 3.10 -8.89 -5.45
N TYR A 113 2.84 -8.87 -4.14
CA TYR A 113 2.10 -7.79 -3.48
C TYR A 113 2.97 -6.55 -3.38
N VAL A 114 4.22 -6.74 -2.96
CA VAL A 114 5.25 -5.70 -2.93
C VAL A 114 5.44 -5.08 -4.32
N ARG A 115 5.57 -5.90 -5.36
CA ARG A 115 5.74 -5.44 -6.74
C ARG A 115 4.58 -4.58 -7.19
N ARG A 116 3.34 -4.97 -6.90
CA ARG A 116 2.15 -4.20 -7.28
C ARG A 116 2.13 -2.83 -6.61
N ILE A 117 2.44 -2.74 -5.32
CA ILE A 117 2.52 -1.45 -4.62
C ILE A 117 3.68 -0.60 -5.15
N ARG A 118 4.82 -1.23 -5.45
CA ARG A 118 5.96 -0.54 -6.05
C ARG A 118 5.64 0.05 -7.44
N GLU A 119 4.96 -0.73 -8.27
CA GLU A 119 4.47 -0.29 -9.59
C GLU A 119 3.51 0.90 -9.44
N LEU A 120 2.64 0.89 -8.42
CA LEU A 120 1.74 2.01 -8.15
C LEU A 120 2.53 3.27 -7.75
N ILE A 121 3.48 3.19 -6.81
CA ILE A 121 4.30 4.33 -6.37
C ILE A 121 5.03 4.98 -7.55
N LEU A 122 5.72 4.17 -8.35
CA LEU A 122 6.43 4.64 -9.54
C LEU A 122 5.50 5.30 -10.55
N SER A 123 4.35 4.67 -10.80
CA SER A 123 3.38 5.15 -11.78
C SER A 123 2.74 6.47 -11.36
N VAL A 124 2.32 6.58 -10.09
CA VAL A 124 1.69 7.81 -9.57
C VAL A 124 2.70 8.95 -9.59
N SER A 125 3.90 8.76 -9.03
CA SER A 125 4.95 9.78 -9.02
C SER A 125 5.29 10.28 -10.43
N ALA A 126 5.42 9.38 -11.40
CA ALA A 126 5.72 9.76 -12.78
C ALA A 126 4.52 10.42 -13.49
N PHE A 127 3.31 9.94 -13.24
CA PHE A 127 2.09 10.49 -13.85
C PHE A 127 1.81 11.91 -13.38
N THR A 128 2.03 12.20 -12.10
CA THR A 128 1.79 13.51 -11.48
C THR A 128 3.04 14.37 -11.37
N ALA A 129 4.18 13.95 -11.95
CA ALA A 129 5.46 14.65 -11.86
C ALA A 129 5.81 15.16 -10.44
N SER A 130 5.47 14.37 -9.43
CA SER A 130 5.52 14.75 -8.01
C SER A 130 6.07 13.61 -7.16
N ARG A 131 6.51 13.94 -5.94
CA ARG A 131 6.65 12.93 -4.88
C ARG A 131 5.25 12.44 -4.47
N VAL A 132 5.18 11.40 -3.67
CA VAL A 132 3.92 10.84 -3.17
C VAL A 132 3.92 10.77 -1.65
N ASP A 133 2.72 10.89 -1.08
CA ASP A 133 2.43 10.53 0.29
C ASP A 133 1.82 9.13 0.34
N ILE A 134 2.21 8.32 1.32
CA ILE A 134 1.76 6.93 1.45
C ILE A 134 1.11 6.72 2.81
N ILE A 135 -0.13 6.24 2.82
CA ILE A 135 -0.83 5.82 4.03
C ILE A 135 -1.04 4.31 3.96
N ALA A 136 -0.30 3.58 4.78
CA ALA A 136 -0.23 2.13 4.73
C ALA A 136 -0.77 1.50 6.02
N TYR A 137 -1.79 0.66 5.87
CA TYR A 137 -2.56 0.12 6.98
C TYR A 137 -2.19 -1.32 7.28
N SER A 138 -2.04 -1.68 8.57
CA SER A 138 -1.83 -3.08 8.97
C SER A 138 -0.64 -3.70 8.23
N THR A 139 -0.81 -4.89 7.65
CA THR A 139 0.18 -5.56 6.78
C THR A 139 0.55 -4.77 5.52
N GLY A 140 -0.27 -3.79 5.12
CA GLY A 140 0.07 -2.86 4.05
C GLY A 140 1.33 -2.04 4.38
N SER A 141 1.59 -1.75 5.66
CA SER A 141 2.79 -1.03 6.09
C SER A 141 4.08 -1.76 5.74
N PRO A 142 4.37 -2.98 6.25
CA PRO A 142 5.58 -3.70 5.86
C PRO A 142 5.67 -3.99 4.35
N ILE A 143 4.55 -4.21 3.66
CA ILE A 143 4.52 -4.37 2.19
C ILE A 143 4.99 -3.09 1.48
N ALA A 144 4.43 -1.93 1.85
CA ALA A 144 4.81 -0.64 1.28
C ALA A 144 6.26 -0.28 1.63
N ARG A 145 6.70 -0.56 2.86
CA ARG A 145 8.11 -0.43 3.27
C ARG A 145 9.01 -1.26 2.36
N LYS A 146 8.71 -2.53 2.08
CA LYS A 146 9.52 -3.33 1.15
C LYS A 146 9.48 -2.79 -0.28
N ALA A 147 8.33 -2.28 -0.72
CA ALA A 147 8.16 -1.68 -2.04
C ALA A 147 9.05 -0.44 -2.23
N ILE A 148 9.18 0.40 -1.19
CA ILE A 148 10.04 1.57 -1.17
C ILE A 148 11.51 1.16 -1.07
N MET A 149 11.86 0.23 -0.17
CA MET A 149 13.23 -0.24 0.05
C MET A 149 13.85 -0.83 -1.22
N GLY A 150 13.06 -1.56 -2.00
CA GLY A 150 13.53 -2.28 -3.17
C GLY A 150 14.43 -3.48 -2.82
N GLY A 151 15.40 -3.74 -3.69
CA GLY A 151 16.31 -4.88 -3.61
C GLY A 151 15.63 -6.23 -3.80
N MET A 152 16.31 -7.29 -3.39
CA MET A 152 15.83 -8.66 -3.55
C MET A 152 14.60 -8.93 -2.69
N CYS A 153 13.60 -9.60 -3.26
CA CYS A 153 12.55 -10.22 -2.47
C CYS A 153 13.12 -11.34 -1.58
N VAL A 154 12.54 -11.51 -0.39
CA VAL A 154 12.96 -12.59 0.53
C VAL A 154 12.60 -13.98 0.02
N GLU A 155 11.61 -14.04 -0.87
CA GLU A 155 11.22 -15.22 -1.63
C GLU A 155 11.70 -15.10 -3.08
N GLY A 156 12.13 -16.23 -3.65
CA GLY A 156 12.56 -16.29 -5.04
C GLY A 156 13.85 -15.52 -5.32
N SER A 157 13.99 -15.06 -6.57
CA SER A 157 15.15 -14.32 -7.08
C SER A 157 14.76 -13.00 -7.74
N ASP A 158 13.56 -12.51 -7.46
CA ASP A 158 13.07 -11.24 -8.03
C ASP A 158 13.78 -10.07 -7.36
N ASP A 159 14.35 -9.18 -8.19
CA ASP A 159 14.92 -7.90 -7.76
C ASP A 159 13.92 -6.77 -8.04
N LEU A 160 13.53 -6.04 -7.00
CA LEU A 160 12.66 -4.87 -7.11
C LEU A 160 13.42 -3.64 -7.63
N GLY A 161 14.75 -3.65 -7.62
CA GLY A 161 15.61 -2.55 -8.04
C GLY A 161 15.89 -1.55 -6.92
N ARG A 162 16.34 -0.34 -7.29
CA ARG A 162 16.82 0.68 -6.34
C ARG A 162 15.73 1.20 -5.37
N PRO A 163 16.09 1.73 -4.20
CA PRO A 163 15.13 2.37 -3.30
C PRO A 163 14.35 3.52 -3.97
N LEU A 164 13.11 3.73 -3.54
CA LEU A 164 12.22 4.83 -3.98
C LEU A 164 12.14 5.96 -2.96
N THR A 165 13.05 6.01 -1.98
CA THR A 165 13.05 7.00 -0.89
C THR A 165 12.86 8.44 -1.40
N GLU A 166 13.54 8.81 -2.48
CA GLU A 166 13.47 10.16 -3.08
C GLU A 166 12.10 10.48 -3.72
N LEU A 167 11.26 9.47 -3.96
CA LEU A 167 9.93 9.64 -4.54
C LEU A 167 8.83 9.77 -3.47
N VAL A 168 9.15 9.54 -2.19
CA VAL A 168 8.18 9.58 -1.09
C VAL A 168 8.48 10.78 -0.20
N ASP A 169 7.53 11.71 -0.10
CA ASP A 169 7.62 12.77 0.91
C ASP A 169 7.22 12.21 2.26
N THR A 170 5.94 11.89 2.45
CA THR A 170 5.44 11.39 3.74
C THR A 170 5.03 9.92 3.70
N PHE A 171 5.49 9.15 4.69
CA PHE A 171 5.03 7.78 4.95
C PHE A 171 4.32 7.71 6.30
N LEU A 172 3.02 7.37 6.29
CA LEU A 172 2.21 7.14 7.48
C LEU A 172 1.85 5.66 7.61
N SER A 173 2.37 5.01 8.65
CA SER A 173 1.99 3.67 9.05
C SER A 173 0.81 3.71 10.01
N VAL A 174 -0.34 3.16 9.63
CA VAL A 174 -1.53 3.09 10.48
C VAL A 174 -1.72 1.65 10.96
N ALA A 175 -1.58 1.44 12.27
CA ALA A 175 -1.61 0.11 12.88
C ALA A 175 -0.68 -0.89 12.15
N GLY A 176 0.52 -0.46 11.73
CA GLY A 176 1.41 -1.31 10.94
C GLY A 176 1.87 -2.56 11.69
N THR A 177 2.08 -3.67 10.98
CA THR A 177 2.70 -4.89 11.52
C THR A 177 4.23 -4.90 11.33
N ASN A 178 4.89 -3.76 11.57
CA ASN A 178 6.29 -3.51 11.22
C ASN A 178 7.29 -4.40 11.98
N TYR A 179 6.95 -4.84 13.20
CA TYR A 179 7.68 -5.87 13.96
C TYR A 179 6.84 -7.14 14.18
N GLY A 180 5.87 -7.39 13.30
CA GLY A 180 4.97 -8.55 13.34
C GLY A 180 3.73 -8.32 14.21
N SER A 181 3.04 -9.41 14.52
CA SER A 181 1.84 -9.41 15.37
C SER A 181 1.99 -10.40 16.52
N ASN A 182 1.47 -10.04 17.70
CA ASN A 182 1.43 -10.96 18.85
C ASN A 182 0.50 -12.17 18.62
N LEU A 183 -0.34 -12.14 17.60
CA LEU A 183 -1.14 -13.31 17.19
C LEU A 183 -0.28 -14.35 16.44
N CYS A 184 0.91 -13.96 15.97
CA CYS A 184 1.83 -14.79 15.20
C CYS A 184 2.96 -15.37 16.05
N ILE A 185 2.61 -16.07 17.14
CA ILE A 185 3.57 -16.77 18.00
C ILE A 185 4.06 -18.07 17.33
N ILE A 186 3.17 -18.75 16.59
CA ILE A 186 3.49 -20.00 15.90
C ILE A 186 3.83 -19.68 14.44
N PRO A 187 5.04 -20.03 13.95
CA PRO A 187 5.49 -19.66 12.61
C PRO A 187 4.89 -20.57 11.51
N PHE A 188 3.59 -20.43 11.27
CA PHE A 188 2.85 -21.19 10.25
C PHE A 188 1.93 -20.28 9.42
N GLY A 189 1.72 -20.62 8.14
CA GLY A 189 0.78 -19.88 7.29
C GLY A 189 1.20 -18.41 7.09
N SER A 190 0.30 -17.45 7.30
CA SER A 190 0.57 -16.01 7.24
C SER A 190 1.49 -15.53 8.37
N CYS A 191 1.78 -16.39 9.35
CA CYS A 191 2.80 -16.18 10.38
C CYS A 191 4.14 -16.87 10.06
N ASN A 192 4.36 -17.42 8.87
CA ASN A 192 5.60 -18.16 8.57
C ASN A 192 6.90 -17.32 8.73
N SER A 193 8.05 -18.00 8.85
CA SER A 193 9.36 -17.36 9.06
C SER A 193 10.04 -16.79 7.82
N LEU A 194 9.43 -16.92 6.64
CA LEU A 194 9.95 -16.35 5.39
C LEU A 194 9.34 -14.97 5.12
N ASN A 195 8.05 -14.94 4.81
CA ASN A 195 7.30 -13.75 4.42
C ASN A 195 6.07 -13.49 5.32
N GLY A 196 6.02 -14.13 6.48
CA GLY A 196 4.90 -13.99 7.41
C GLY A 196 5.10 -12.93 8.49
N LEU A 197 4.10 -12.79 9.35
CA LEU A 197 4.00 -11.81 10.42
C LEU A 197 4.63 -12.27 11.75
N HIS A 198 5.29 -13.43 11.79
CA HIS A 198 6.11 -13.79 12.94
C HIS A 198 7.30 -12.83 13.02
N CYS A 199 7.58 -12.30 14.21
CA CYS A 199 8.52 -11.19 14.40
C CYS A 199 9.98 -11.48 13.96
N LEU A 200 10.34 -12.76 13.82
CA LEU A 200 11.64 -13.23 13.31
C LEU A 200 11.56 -13.71 11.85
N SER A 201 10.58 -13.23 11.09
CA SER A 201 10.49 -13.59 9.67
C SER A 201 11.54 -12.83 8.87
N LYS A 202 12.08 -13.49 7.84
CA LYS A 202 13.08 -12.85 6.96
C LYS A 202 12.59 -11.54 6.35
N PHE A 203 11.30 -11.45 6.03
CA PHE A 203 10.69 -10.21 5.51
C PHE A 203 10.79 -9.06 6.51
N LEU A 204 10.40 -9.29 7.77
CA LEU A 204 10.44 -8.26 8.79
C LEU A 204 11.88 -7.92 9.17
N ASP A 205 12.78 -8.91 9.23
CA ASP A 205 14.21 -8.66 9.43
C ASP A 205 14.81 -7.80 8.32
N ASP A 206 14.43 -8.03 7.06
CA ASP A 206 14.92 -7.29 5.90
C ASP A 206 14.48 -5.82 5.92
N ILE A 207 13.18 -5.54 6.04
CA ILE A 207 12.68 -4.15 6.08
C ILE A 207 13.16 -3.38 7.31
N ASN A 208 13.52 -4.07 8.40
CA ASN A 208 14.06 -3.44 9.61
C ASN A 208 15.59 -3.36 9.63
N SER A 209 16.28 -3.82 8.57
CA SER A 209 17.74 -3.78 8.47
C SER A 209 18.30 -2.38 8.15
N LYS A 210 17.43 -1.47 7.69
CA LYS A 210 17.74 -0.07 7.41
C LYS A 210 16.69 0.81 8.07
N GLN A 211 17.08 2.05 8.35
CA GLN A 211 16.23 3.05 8.98
C GLN A 211 16.00 4.21 8.01
N HIS A 212 14.87 4.87 8.19
CA HIS A 212 14.55 6.16 7.55
C HIS A 212 14.64 6.15 6.01
N TYR A 213 14.27 5.03 5.37
CA TYR A 213 14.27 4.94 3.91
C TYR A 213 12.86 5.09 3.32
N GLU A 214 11.84 5.13 4.18
CA GLU A 214 10.42 5.14 3.82
C GLU A 214 10.00 6.45 3.14
N GLY A 215 10.66 7.57 3.46
CA GLY A 215 10.39 8.87 2.86
C GLY A 215 11.17 9.99 3.55
N SER A 216 10.82 11.23 3.23
CA SER A 216 11.36 12.43 3.88
C SER A 216 10.79 12.63 5.28
N HIS A 217 9.56 12.17 5.51
CA HIS A 217 8.84 12.24 6.77
C HIS A 217 8.17 10.91 7.09
N ILE A 218 8.35 10.40 8.31
CA ILE A 218 7.88 9.07 8.72
C ILE A 218 7.07 9.18 10.00
N PHE A 219 5.81 8.76 9.92
CA PHE A 219 4.88 8.78 11.05
C PHE A 219 4.28 7.41 11.32
N THR A 220 4.02 7.12 12.59
CA THR A 220 3.26 5.94 13.00
C THR A 220 2.04 6.33 13.83
N LEU A 221 0.91 5.66 13.57
CA LEU A 221 -0.34 5.79 14.31
C LEU A 221 -0.75 4.41 14.82
N TYR A 222 -0.92 4.24 16.12
CA TYR A 222 -1.24 2.95 16.73
C TYR A 222 -2.09 3.08 18.00
N SER A 223 -2.65 1.97 18.46
CA SER A 223 -3.52 1.90 19.63
C SER A 223 -3.12 0.75 20.53
N LYS A 224 -3.19 0.97 21.85
CA LYS A 224 -3.08 -0.11 22.84
C LYS A 224 -4.24 -1.10 22.79
N SER A 225 -5.36 -0.69 22.20
CA SER A 225 -6.58 -1.49 22.07
C SER A 225 -6.69 -2.24 20.73
N ASP A 226 -5.64 -2.19 19.89
CA ASP A 226 -5.58 -2.98 18.66
C ASP A 226 -5.45 -4.48 19.00
N GLU A 227 -6.49 -5.25 18.68
CA GLU A 227 -6.59 -6.67 18.99
C GLU A 227 -5.99 -7.58 17.92
N LYS A 228 -5.58 -7.04 16.76
CA LYS A 228 -5.05 -7.82 15.62
C LYS A 228 -3.54 -7.74 15.52
N VAL A 229 -3.00 -6.53 15.52
CA VAL A 229 -1.56 -6.28 15.53
C VAL A 229 -1.02 -6.48 16.94
N SER A 230 -1.84 -6.12 17.93
CA SER A 230 -1.45 -5.98 19.34
C SER A 230 -0.46 -4.85 19.58
N TYR A 231 -0.40 -4.36 20.82
CA TYR A 231 0.51 -3.27 21.17
C TYR A 231 1.99 -3.67 21.04
N LYS A 232 2.33 -4.93 21.33
CA LYS A 232 3.71 -5.41 21.26
C LYS A 232 3.81 -6.74 20.54
N SER A 233 4.90 -6.92 19.80
CA SER A 233 5.32 -8.18 19.18
C SER A 233 6.79 -8.39 19.52
N CYS A 234 7.11 -9.54 20.12
CA CYS A 234 8.47 -9.90 20.54
C CYS A 234 9.20 -8.81 21.36
N GLY A 235 8.46 -8.20 22.29
CA GLY A 235 8.98 -7.17 23.19
C GLY A 235 9.08 -5.76 22.59
N LYS A 236 8.89 -5.61 21.27
CA LYS A 236 8.89 -4.32 20.56
C LYS A 236 7.47 -3.82 20.35
N LEU A 237 7.31 -2.50 20.25
CA LEU A 237 6.06 -1.90 19.79
C LEU A 237 5.81 -2.36 18.35
N ALA A 238 4.72 -3.08 18.11
CA ALA A 238 4.51 -3.81 16.85
C ALA A 238 4.46 -2.88 15.63
N SER A 239 3.89 -1.68 15.80
CA SER A 239 3.71 -0.69 14.75
C SER A 239 4.83 0.34 14.62
N ALA A 240 5.83 0.32 15.49
CA ALA A 240 6.93 1.28 15.43
C ALA A 240 7.73 1.14 14.12
N ILE A 241 8.37 2.23 13.70
CA ILE A 241 9.41 2.24 12.68
C ILE A 241 10.64 2.91 13.30
N ASP A 242 11.78 2.22 13.29
CA ASP A 242 13.02 2.80 13.78
C ASP A 242 13.44 3.98 12.88
N GLY A 243 13.59 5.16 13.47
CA GLY A 243 13.88 6.40 12.75
C GLY A 243 12.64 7.21 12.36
N GLU A 244 11.45 6.90 12.88
CA GLU A 244 10.26 7.72 12.69
C GLU A 244 10.41 9.17 13.23
N ASP A 245 9.88 10.15 12.51
CA ASP A 245 9.85 11.56 12.89
C ASP A 245 8.76 11.86 13.93
N GLY A 246 7.70 11.06 13.93
CA GLY A 246 6.61 11.22 14.88
C GLY A 246 5.79 9.96 15.10
N LYS A 247 5.20 9.88 16.29
CA LYS A 247 4.38 8.76 16.72
C LYS A 247 3.13 9.23 17.44
N PHE A 248 2.01 8.62 17.10
CA PHE A 248 0.69 8.96 17.60
C PHE A 248 0.05 7.73 18.23
N GLU A 249 -0.04 7.72 19.56
CA GLU A 249 -0.81 6.70 20.28
C GLU A 249 -2.23 7.21 20.50
N VAL A 250 -3.21 6.55 19.89
CA VAL A 250 -4.64 6.86 20.08
C VAL A 250 -5.26 5.93 21.11
N SER A 251 -6.11 6.47 21.97
CA SER A 251 -6.79 5.71 23.02
C SER A 251 -8.00 4.97 22.47
N SER A 252 -8.14 3.68 22.82
CA SER A 252 -9.40 2.92 22.70
C SER A 252 -9.92 2.68 21.27
N ILE A 253 -9.04 2.71 20.26
CA ILE A 253 -9.37 2.32 18.88
C ILE A 253 -8.99 0.85 18.67
N ASN A 254 -9.92 0.03 18.17
CA ASN A 254 -9.68 -1.35 17.76
C ASN A 254 -9.22 -1.40 16.28
N HIS A 255 -8.70 -2.54 15.82
CA HIS A 255 -8.04 -2.60 14.50
C HIS A 255 -8.92 -2.12 13.32
N PRO A 256 -10.21 -2.51 13.21
CA PRO A 256 -11.06 -2.06 12.11
C PRO A 256 -11.40 -0.56 12.16
N ASN A 257 -11.41 0.05 13.34
CA ASN A 257 -11.83 1.45 13.52
C ASN A 257 -10.75 2.47 13.11
N PHE A 258 -9.56 2.04 12.70
CA PHE A 258 -8.59 2.92 12.04
C PHE A 258 -9.03 3.40 10.66
N LEU A 259 -10.07 2.78 10.07
CA LEU A 259 -10.59 3.08 8.73
C LEU A 259 -11.67 4.19 8.69
N ILE A 260 -11.95 4.83 9.84
CA ILE A 260 -13.10 5.72 10.03
C ILE A 260 -12.65 7.16 10.31
#